data_AF-A0A3C0RBE7-F1
#
_entry.id   AF-A0A3C0RBE7-F1
#
_cell.length_a   1.000
_cell.length_b   1.000
_cell.length_c   1.000
_cell.angle_alpha   90.00
_cell.angle_beta   90.00
_cell.angle_gamma   90.00
#
_symmetry.space_group_name_H-M   'P 1'
#
loop_
_entity.id
_entity.type
_entity.pdbx_description
1 polymer ?
#
loop_
_entity_poly.entity_id
_entity_poly.type
_entity_poly.pdbx_seq_one_letter_code
_entity_poly.pdbx_strand_id
1 'polypeptide(L)'
;MKKLFSILLLFSLLGLPMVQVIAQLPNIPIESLSDQQIIALMTQYQLFGLSELEMEMRAREKGLTTDQINQLKKRMTMIDPLSVAELNKGGNKASYDPYESRKATPIKSFRPRLFDTSILRPFGADLFETAMLSFEPELNIPTPVNYIIGVNDQLSIDLFGVSDLTRK
;
A
#
# COMPACT_ATOMS: atom_id res chain seq x y z
N MET A 1 64.72 27.82 6.39
CA MET A 1 63.70 27.66 7.46
C MET A 1 62.28 27.98 7.00
N LYS A 2 62.02 29.08 6.26
CA LYS A 2 60.66 29.45 5.79
C LYS A 2 59.98 28.41 4.87
N LYS A 3 60.74 27.72 4.00
CA LYS A 3 60.19 26.70 3.07
C LYS A 3 59.79 25.39 3.77
N LEU A 4 60.50 24.99 4.82
CA LEU A 4 60.16 23.82 5.64
C LEU A 4 58.91 24.08 6.49
N PHE A 5 58.76 25.30 7.01
CA PHE A 5 57.55 25.72 7.73
C PHE A 5 56.32 25.73 6.81
N SER A 6 56.46 26.16 5.56
CA SER A 6 55.37 26.16 4.57
C SER A 6 54.91 24.75 4.18
N ILE A 7 55.82 23.76 4.16
CA ILE A 7 55.49 22.36 3.83
C ILE A 7 54.77 21.69 5.01
N LEU A 8 55.18 21.99 6.24
CA LEU A 8 54.54 21.46 7.46
C LEU A 8 53.13 22.05 7.66
N LEU A 9 52.93 23.32 7.29
CA LEU A 9 51.62 23.98 7.33
C LEU A 9 50.66 23.45 6.24
N LEU A 10 51.16 23.04 5.08
CA LEU A 10 50.36 22.41 4.04
C LEU A 10 49.88 21.00 4.47
N PHE A 11 50.73 20.22 5.13
CA PHE A 11 50.37 18.89 5.63
C PHE A 11 49.34 18.96 6.78
N SER A 12 49.40 20.00 7.61
CA SER A 12 48.42 20.25 8.66
C SER A 12 47.05 20.69 8.14
N LEU A 13 46.96 21.25 6.93
CA LEU A 13 45.69 21.70 6.33
C LEU A 13 44.97 20.59 5.54
N LEU A 14 45.68 19.52 5.16
CA LEU A 14 45.14 18.35 4.46
C LEU A 14 44.78 17.17 5.40
N GLY A 15 45.13 17.24 6.67
CA GLY A 15 44.93 16.18 7.66
C GLY A 15 43.66 16.30 8.52
N LEU A 16 42.55 16.79 7.97
CA LEU A 16 41.27 16.74 8.69
C LEU A 16 40.89 15.26 8.91
N PRO A 17 40.66 14.79 10.14
CA PRO A 17 40.10 13.46 10.33
C PRO A 17 38.68 13.47 9.76
N MET A 18 38.47 12.71 8.68
CA MET A 18 37.11 12.29 8.32
C MET A 18 36.57 11.47 9.48
N VAL A 19 35.83 12.11 10.38
CA VAL A 19 34.99 11.42 11.36
C VAL A 19 33.89 10.75 10.56
N GLN A 20 34.07 9.45 10.31
CA GLN A 20 32.99 8.61 9.82
C GLN A 20 31.98 8.50 10.95
N VAL A 21 30.93 9.32 10.90
CA VAL A 21 29.72 9.10 11.69
C VAL A 21 29.10 7.82 11.11
N ILE A 22 29.45 6.68 11.71
CA ILE A 22 28.67 5.46 11.54
C ILE A 22 27.34 5.80 12.20
N ALA A 23 26.35 6.18 11.40
CA ALA A 23 24.97 6.21 11.84
C ALA A 23 24.63 4.76 12.23
N GLN A 24 24.79 4.44 13.51
CA GLN A 24 24.22 3.23 14.06
C GLN A 24 22.72 3.38 13.83
N LEU A 25 22.17 2.57 12.93
CA LEU A 25 20.72 2.49 12.77
C LEU A 25 20.15 2.28 14.18
N PRO A 26 19.12 3.03 14.58
CA PRO A 26 18.45 2.77 15.84
C PRO A 26 18.10 1.28 15.84
N ASN A 27 18.63 0.55 16.81
CA ASN A 27 18.23 -0.81 17.13
C ASN A 27 16.78 -0.68 17.62
N ILE A 28 15.83 -0.60 16.69
CA ILE A 28 14.41 -0.52 17.00
C ILE A 28 14.05 -1.90 17.52
N PRO A 29 13.83 -2.08 18.83
CA PRO A 29 13.42 -3.38 19.33
C PRO A 29 12.06 -3.66 18.73
N ILE A 30 11.93 -4.78 18.01
CA ILE A 30 10.66 -5.24 17.42
C ILE A 30 9.56 -5.33 18.47
N GLU A 31 9.93 -5.53 19.73
CA GLU A 31 9.05 -5.51 20.91
C GLU A 31 8.27 -4.19 21.04
N SER A 32 8.88 -3.06 20.67
CA SER A 32 8.27 -1.72 20.70
C SER A 32 7.34 -1.42 19.53
N LEU A 33 7.33 -2.27 18.50
CA LEU A 33 6.41 -2.10 17.38
C LEU A 33 4.99 -2.45 17.82
N SER A 34 4.07 -1.53 17.56
CA SER A 34 2.63 -1.78 17.72
C SER A 34 2.12 -2.77 16.68
N ASP A 35 1.06 -3.50 16.99
CA ASP A 35 0.44 -4.44 16.06
C ASP A 35 0.04 -3.76 14.74
N GLN A 36 -0.39 -2.49 14.79
CA GLN A 36 -0.68 -1.68 13.61
C GLN A 36 0.54 -1.43 12.71
N GLN A 37 1.70 -1.19 13.31
CA GLN A 37 2.95 -1.02 12.56
C GLN A 37 3.42 -2.32 11.92
N ILE A 38 3.22 -3.46 12.61
CA ILE A 38 3.53 -4.79 12.07
C ILE A 38 2.60 -5.13 10.90
N ILE A 39 1.31 -4.81 11.02
CA ILE A 39 0.35 -4.97 9.92
C ILE A 39 0.76 -4.09 8.72
N ALA A 40 1.08 -2.82 8.93
CA ALA A 40 1.50 -1.93 7.84
C ALA A 40 2.75 -2.47 7.12
N LEU A 41 3.73 -2.94 7.88
CA LEU A 41 4.93 -3.58 7.36
C LEU A 41 4.61 -4.86 6.57
N MET A 42 3.71 -5.71 7.10
CA MET A 42 3.23 -6.91 6.41
C MET A 42 2.50 -6.57 5.10
N THR A 43 1.62 -5.57 5.10
CA THR A 43 0.92 -5.13 3.88
C THR A 43 1.90 -4.64 2.82
N GLN A 44 2.94 -3.89 3.23
CA GLN A 44 4.00 -3.45 2.32
C GLN A 44 4.67 -4.66 1.67
N TYR A 45 4.97 -5.73 2.42
CA TYR A 45 5.61 -6.92 1.88
C TYR A 45 4.68 -7.84 1.08
N GLN A 46 3.39 -7.93 1.44
CA GLN A 46 2.38 -8.69 0.67
C GLN A 46 2.17 -8.10 -0.73
N LEU A 47 2.20 -6.77 -0.86
CA LEU A 47 2.09 -6.08 -2.15
C LEU A 47 3.24 -6.41 -3.11
N PHE A 48 4.38 -6.88 -2.58
CA PHE A 48 5.54 -7.28 -3.39
C PHE A 48 5.61 -8.79 -3.67
N GLY A 49 4.65 -9.60 -3.19
CA GLY A 49 4.64 -11.05 -3.43
C GLY A 49 5.89 -11.78 -2.92
N LEU A 50 6.58 -11.23 -1.92
CA LEU A 50 7.82 -11.80 -1.39
C LEU A 50 7.52 -13.08 -0.59
N SER A 51 8.34 -14.11 -0.78
CA SER A 51 8.28 -15.33 0.04
C SER A 51 8.76 -15.03 1.46
N GLU A 52 8.31 -15.84 2.43
CA GLU A 52 8.73 -15.73 3.85
C GLU A 52 10.26 -15.70 3.99
N LEU A 53 10.95 -16.55 3.22
CA LEU A 53 12.41 -16.61 3.17
C LEU A 53 13.04 -15.29 2.72
N GLU A 54 12.47 -14.65 1.69
CA GLU A 54 12.96 -13.37 1.18
C GLU A 54 12.73 -12.26 2.21
N MET A 55 11.62 -12.32 2.95
CA MET A 55 11.35 -11.36 4.03
C MET A 55 12.38 -11.46 5.16
N GLU A 56 12.75 -12.68 5.55
CA GLU A 56 13.79 -12.93 6.55
C GLU A 56 15.16 -12.40 6.09
N MET A 57 15.49 -12.58 4.80
CA MET A 57 16.72 -12.04 4.21
C MET A 57 16.74 -10.51 4.25
N ARG A 58 15.65 -9.85 3.84
CA ARG A 58 15.50 -8.39 3.92
C ARG A 58 15.54 -7.89 5.36
N ALA A 59 14.95 -8.62 6.29
CA ALA A 59 14.98 -8.26 7.71
C ALA A 59 16.43 -8.30 8.26
N ARG A 60 17.20 -9.33 7.85
CA ARG A 60 18.63 -9.42 8.18
C ARG A 60 19.44 -8.29 7.57
N GLU A 61 19.17 -7.90 6.32
CA GLU A 61 19.78 -6.73 5.67
C GLU A 61 19.48 -5.42 6.41
N LYS A 62 18.29 -5.31 7.01
CA LYS A 62 17.90 -4.18 7.85
C LYS A 62 18.55 -4.18 9.25
N GLY A 63 19.38 -5.20 9.55
CA GLY A 63 20.12 -5.29 10.80
C GLY A 63 19.34 -5.91 11.96
N LEU A 64 18.22 -6.60 11.68
CA LEU A 64 17.45 -7.32 12.70
C LEU A 64 18.20 -8.59 13.10
N THR A 65 18.26 -8.88 14.40
CA THR A 65 18.88 -10.11 14.91
C THR A 65 17.99 -11.33 14.64
N THR A 66 18.55 -12.53 14.70
CA THR A 66 17.78 -13.77 14.50
C THR A 66 16.62 -13.89 15.50
N ASP A 67 16.85 -13.53 16.77
CA ASP A 67 15.82 -13.57 17.81
C ASP A 67 14.68 -12.59 17.54
N GLN A 68 15.05 -11.39 17.10
CA GLN A 68 14.11 -10.36 16.67
C GLN A 68 13.25 -10.85 15.48
N ILE A 69 13.84 -11.45 14.46
CA ILE A 69 13.11 -12.01 13.31
C ILE A 69 12.11 -13.09 13.76
N ASN A 70 12.52 -13.97 14.69
CA ASN A 70 11.64 -15.00 15.24
C ASN A 70 10.45 -14.41 16.03
N GLN A 71 10.69 -13.36 16.80
CA GLN A 71 9.62 -12.63 17.51
C GLN A 71 8.64 -11.97 16.54
N LEU A 72 9.15 -11.34 15.47
CA LEU A 72 8.32 -10.74 14.43
C LEU A 72 7.43 -11.78 13.76
N LYS A 73 8.01 -12.91 13.35
CA LYS A 73 7.29 -14.04 12.75
C LYS A 73 6.19 -14.56 13.67
N LYS A 74 6.48 -14.71 14.96
CA LYS A 74 5.47 -15.10 15.96
C LYS A 74 4.33 -14.08 16.04
N ARG A 75 4.63 -12.78 16.07
CA ARG A 75 3.60 -11.73 16.09
C ARG A 75 2.76 -11.72 14.81
N MET A 76 3.38 -11.93 13.65
CA MET A 76 2.67 -12.04 12.37
C MET A 76 1.67 -13.20 12.36
N THR A 77 2.01 -14.34 12.97
CA THR A 77 1.06 -15.47 13.06
C THR A 77 -0.11 -15.23 14.03
N MET A 78 0.04 -14.29 14.98
CA MET A 78 -1.02 -13.92 15.94
C MET A 78 -1.97 -12.86 15.39
N ILE A 79 -1.56 -12.14 14.35
CA ILE A 79 -2.40 -11.15 13.68
C ILE A 79 -3.40 -11.90 12.79
N ASP A 80 -4.69 -11.78 13.13
CA ASP A 80 -5.77 -12.37 12.36
C ASP A 80 -5.78 -11.78 10.93
N PRO A 81 -5.70 -12.61 9.86
CA PRO A 81 -5.77 -12.13 8.47
C PRO A 81 -7.06 -11.34 8.17
N LEU A 82 -8.12 -11.51 8.96
CA LEU A 82 -9.35 -10.71 8.85
C LEU A 82 -9.15 -9.24 9.23
N SER A 83 -8.28 -8.94 10.21
CA SER A 83 -7.92 -7.56 10.59
C SER A 83 -7.12 -6.84 9.51
N VAL A 84 -6.27 -7.59 8.79
CA VAL A 84 -5.50 -7.08 7.63
C VAL A 84 -6.41 -6.81 6.42
N ALA A 85 -7.48 -7.59 6.27
CA ALA A 85 -8.48 -7.38 5.22
C ALA A 85 -9.37 -6.15 5.46
N GLU A 86 -9.68 -5.84 6.73
CA GLU A 86 -10.45 -4.63 7.08
C GLU A 86 -9.64 -3.34 6.88
N LEU A 87 -8.32 -3.36 7.11
CA LEU A 87 -7.43 -2.23 6.80
C LEU A 87 -7.21 -2.01 5.29
N ASN A 88 -7.35 -3.07 4.47
CA ASN A 88 -7.22 -2.99 3.01
C ASN A 88 -8.54 -2.70 2.28
N LYS A 89 -9.68 -2.58 2.98
CA LYS A 89 -10.99 -2.23 2.36
C LYS A 89 -11.05 -0.82 1.78
N GLY A 90 -10.01 0.00 1.94
CA GLY A 90 -9.85 1.29 1.25
C GLY A 90 -9.25 1.21 -0.16
N GLY A 91 -8.93 0.01 -0.66
CA GLY A 91 -8.23 -0.13 -1.93
C GLY A 91 -8.57 -1.41 -2.67
N ASN A 92 -9.75 -1.45 -3.30
CA ASN A 92 -9.99 -2.33 -4.45
C ASN A 92 -9.12 -1.87 -5.63
N LYS A 93 -7.80 -1.92 -5.49
CA LYS A 93 -6.91 -1.93 -6.65
C LYS A 93 -6.95 -3.36 -7.16
N ALA A 94 -7.90 -3.61 -8.07
CA ALA A 94 -7.79 -4.72 -8.99
C ALA A 94 -6.34 -4.72 -9.51
N SER A 95 -5.59 -5.77 -9.16
CA SER A 95 -4.27 -6.00 -9.70
C SER A 95 -4.45 -6.13 -11.21
N TYR A 96 -4.15 -5.06 -11.94
CA TYR A 96 -4.22 -5.04 -13.39
C TYR A 96 -3.04 -5.85 -13.90
N ASP A 97 -3.25 -7.15 -14.06
CA ASP A 97 -2.39 -8.01 -14.85
C ASP A 97 -2.87 -7.93 -16.31
N PRO A 98 -2.09 -7.31 -17.22
CA PRO A 98 -2.48 -7.20 -18.62
C PRO A 98 -2.44 -8.54 -19.37
N TYR A 99 -1.98 -9.62 -18.75
CA TYR A 99 -1.89 -10.96 -19.35
C TYR A 99 -2.92 -11.95 -18.81
N GLU A 100 -3.71 -11.60 -17.79
CA GLU A 100 -4.81 -12.45 -17.35
C GLU A 100 -5.97 -12.41 -18.36
N SER A 101 -6.28 -13.57 -18.93
CA SER A 101 -7.43 -13.75 -19.80
C SER A 101 -8.71 -13.56 -18.98
N ARG A 102 -9.42 -12.45 -19.21
CA ARG A 102 -10.68 -12.13 -18.51
C ARG A 102 -11.68 -13.25 -18.68
N LYS A 103 -11.87 -14.07 -17.64
CA LYS A 103 -12.89 -15.12 -17.61
C LYS A 103 -14.26 -14.43 -17.52
N ALA A 104 -15.04 -14.53 -18.58
CA ALA A 104 -16.42 -14.06 -18.57
C ALA A 104 -17.18 -14.79 -17.45
N THR A 105 -17.76 -14.02 -16.52
CA THR A 105 -18.63 -14.57 -15.48
C THR A 105 -19.90 -15.11 -16.13
N PRO A 106 -20.23 -16.40 -15.98
CA PRO A 106 -21.42 -16.96 -16.58
C PRO A 106 -22.66 -16.48 -15.80
N ILE A 107 -23.37 -15.50 -16.34
CA ILE A 107 -24.64 -15.03 -15.77
C ILE A 107 -25.78 -15.94 -16.28
N LYS A 108 -26.64 -16.34 -15.35
CA LYS A 108 -27.72 -17.34 -15.47
C LYS A 108 -28.91 -16.94 -16.38
N SER A 109 -28.73 -16.01 -17.30
CA SER A 109 -29.77 -15.60 -18.25
C SER A 109 -29.21 -15.45 -19.66
N PHE A 110 -29.04 -16.56 -20.35
CA PHE A 110 -28.85 -16.52 -21.79
C PHE A 110 -29.93 -17.39 -22.40
N ARG A 111 -30.97 -16.75 -22.95
CA ARG A 111 -31.64 -17.36 -24.09
C ARG A 111 -30.55 -17.48 -25.15
N PRO A 112 -30.14 -18.68 -25.60
CA PRO A 112 -29.18 -18.78 -26.67
C PRO A 112 -29.85 -18.21 -27.92
N ARG A 113 -29.59 -16.95 -28.23
CA ARG A 113 -29.84 -16.47 -29.58
C ARG A 113 -28.84 -17.22 -30.44
N LEU A 114 -29.36 -18.06 -31.33
CA LEU A 114 -28.57 -18.78 -32.32
C LEU A 114 -27.78 -17.73 -33.11
N PHE A 115 -26.46 -17.78 -33.01
CA PHE A 115 -25.59 -16.86 -33.71
C PHE A 115 -25.66 -17.18 -35.20
N ASP A 116 -26.18 -16.25 -35.99
CA ASP A 116 -26.11 -16.34 -37.44
C ASP A 116 -24.70 -15.96 -37.87
N THR A 117 -23.90 -16.96 -38.22
CA THR A 117 -22.51 -16.79 -38.69
C THR A 117 -22.42 -16.16 -40.07
N SER A 118 -23.55 -15.95 -40.77
CA SER A 118 -23.59 -15.30 -42.07
C SER A 118 -23.48 -13.77 -42.00
N ILE A 119 -23.64 -13.17 -40.81
CA ILE A 119 -23.61 -11.72 -40.61
C ILE A 119 -22.23 -11.30 -40.09
N LEU A 120 -21.49 -10.53 -40.89
CA LEU A 120 -20.25 -9.91 -40.46
C LEU A 120 -20.54 -8.86 -39.38
N ARG A 121 -20.04 -9.11 -38.16
CA ARG A 121 -20.17 -8.16 -37.04
C ARG A 121 -18.98 -7.20 -37.01
N PRO A 122 -19.21 -5.92 -36.65
CA PRO A 122 -18.12 -4.97 -36.43
C PRO A 122 -17.26 -5.43 -35.26
N PHE A 123 -15.96 -5.12 -35.31
CA PHE A 123 -15.01 -5.46 -34.26
C PHE A 123 -15.46 -4.91 -32.91
N GLY A 124 -15.48 -5.75 -31.88
CA GLY A 124 -15.86 -5.36 -30.52
C GLY A 124 -17.36 -5.41 -30.21
N ALA A 125 -18.22 -5.87 -31.14
CA ALA A 125 -19.66 -6.06 -30.87
C ALA A 125 -19.92 -6.91 -29.61
N ASP A 126 -19.10 -7.93 -29.37
CA ASP A 126 -19.21 -8.82 -28.21
C ASP A 126 -19.03 -8.09 -26.86
N LEU A 127 -18.39 -6.91 -26.83
CA LEU A 127 -18.23 -6.10 -25.62
C LEU A 127 -19.56 -5.52 -25.12
N PHE A 128 -20.55 -5.40 -26.01
CA PHE A 128 -21.86 -4.78 -25.74
C PHE A 128 -22.98 -5.83 -25.59
N GLU A 129 -22.66 -7.12 -25.68
CA GLU A 129 -23.66 -8.20 -25.67
C GLU A 129 -23.87 -8.82 -24.26
N THR A 130 -23.30 -8.22 -23.21
CA THR A 130 -23.45 -8.72 -21.82
C THR A 130 -24.78 -8.30 -21.19
N ALA A 131 -25.40 -9.19 -20.42
CA ALA A 131 -26.74 -8.97 -19.84
C ALA A 131 -26.80 -7.88 -18.76
N MET A 132 -25.65 -7.45 -18.23
CA MET A 132 -25.51 -6.41 -17.20
C MET A 132 -24.53 -5.32 -17.66
N LEU A 133 -24.67 -4.89 -18.91
CA LEU A 133 -23.88 -3.81 -19.47
C LEU A 133 -24.29 -2.48 -18.84
N SER A 134 -23.50 -2.00 -17.88
CA SER A 134 -23.59 -0.62 -17.40
C SER A 134 -22.35 0.14 -17.84
N PHE A 135 -22.57 1.31 -18.43
CA PHE A 135 -21.52 2.27 -18.77
C PHE A 135 -21.47 3.43 -17.79
N GLU A 136 -22.17 3.30 -16.66
CA GLU A 136 -22.15 4.33 -15.64
C GLU A 136 -20.74 4.37 -15.03
N PRO A 137 -20.03 5.49 -15.17
CA PRO A 137 -18.75 5.64 -14.50
C PRO A 137 -18.99 5.67 -12.99
N GLU A 138 -18.02 5.18 -12.22
CA GLU A 138 -17.99 5.41 -10.77
C GLU A 138 -17.80 6.91 -10.52
N LEU A 139 -18.91 7.63 -10.34
CA LEU A 139 -18.97 9.08 -10.22
C LEU A 139 -18.65 9.52 -8.78
N ASN A 140 -17.35 9.57 -8.46
CA ASN A 140 -16.86 10.29 -7.29
C ASN A 140 -16.28 11.65 -7.71
N ILE A 141 -17.14 12.52 -8.25
CA ILE A 141 -16.75 13.88 -8.66
C ILE A 141 -17.04 14.83 -7.49
N PRO A 142 -16.06 15.64 -7.05
CA PRO A 142 -16.30 16.62 -5.99
C PRO A 142 -17.33 17.65 -6.44
N THR A 143 -18.15 18.11 -5.50
CA THR A 143 -19.08 19.21 -5.76
C THR A 143 -18.30 20.50 -6.09
N PRO A 144 -18.77 21.32 -7.05
CA PRO A 144 -18.16 22.60 -7.36
C PRO A 144 -18.10 23.54 -6.14
N VAL A 145 -17.14 24.48 -6.14
CA VAL A 145 -16.91 25.42 -5.01
C VAL A 145 -18.14 26.29 -4.69
N ASN A 146 -18.93 26.63 -5.70
CA ASN A 146 -20.13 27.46 -5.58
C ASN A 146 -21.43 26.64 -5.57
N TYR A 147 -21.38 25.36 -5.20
CA TYR A 147 -22.55 24.52 -5.10
C TYR A 147 -23.47 24.98 -3.97
N ILE A 148 -24.74 25.25 -4.30
CA ILE A 148 -25.78 25.60 -3.33
C ILE A 148 -26.52 24.32 -2.97
N ILE A 149 -26.56 24.00 -1.67
CA ILE A 149 -27.21 22.80 -1.15
C ILE A 149 -28.73 22.88 -1.41
N GLY A 150 -29.25 21.88 -2.11
CA GLY A 150 -30.67 21.72 -2.42
C GLY A 150 -31.44 20.93 -1.37
N VAL A 151 -32.77 20.92 -1.49
CA VAL A 151 -33.68 20.23 -0.54
C VAL A 151 -33.56 18.71 -0.55
N ASN A 152 -32.98 18.12 -1.60
CA ASN A 152 -32.80 16.66 -1.75
C ASN A 152 -31.35 16.22 -1.52
N ASP A 153 -30.48 17.11 -1.05
CA ASP A 153 -29.08 16.78 -0.80
C ASP A 153 -28.88 16.18 0.59
N GLN A 154 -28.00 15.18 0.68
CA GLN A 154 -27.64 14.54 1.94
C GLN A 154 -26.26 15.03 2.41
N LEU A 155 -26.19 15.49 3.65
CA LEU A 155 -24.95 15.88 4.31
C LEU A 155 -24.62 14.85 5.39
N SER A 156 -23.41 14.27 5.33
CA SER A 156 -22.87 13.44 6.41
C SER A 156 -21.85 14.28 7.17
N ILE A 157 -22.09 14.51 8.47
CA ILE A 157 -21.23 15.32 9.34
C ILE A 157 -20.83 14.46 10.52
N ASP A 158 -19.53 14.17 10.63
CA ASP A 158 -18.97 13.43 11.74
C ASP A 158 -18.36 14.41 12.76
N LEU A 159 -18.92 14.43 13.97
CA LEU A 159 -18.47 15.26 15.09
C LEU A 159 -17.69 14.42 16.09
N PHE A 160 -16.45 14.79 16.36
CA PHE A 160 -15.60 14.15 17.35
C PHE A 160 -15.13 15.16 18.41
N GLY A 161 -15.08 14.72 19.68
CA GLY A 161 -14.62 15.53 20.80
C GLY A 161 -14.50 14.69 22.08
N VAL A 162 -13.55 15.07 22.95
CA VAL A 162 -13.41 14.48 24.29
C VAL A 162 -14.41 15.19 25.21
N SER A 163 -15.44 14.47 25.65
CA SER A 163 -16.38 14.98 26.65
C SER A 163 -15.79 14.76 28.04
N ASP A 164 -15.23 15.81 28.65
CA ASP A 164 -14.84 15.77 30.07
C ASP A 164 -16.12 15.70 30.92
N LEU A 165 -16.49 14.48 31.30
CA LEU A 165 -17.64 14.21 32.15
C LEU A 165 -17.31 14.62 33.59
N THR A 166 -17.42 15.91 33.89
CA THR A 166 -17.22 16.45 35.24
C THR A 166 -18.41 16.04 36.11
N ARG A 167 -18.26 14.93 36.83
CA ARG A 167 -19.25 14.49 37.81
C ARG A 167 -18.96 15.21 39.15
N LYS A 168 -19.87 16.08 39.57
CA LYS A 168 -19.85 16.77 40.87
C LYS A 168 -20.30 15.84 42.00
#